data_AF-A0A0Q8EV11-F1
#
_entry.id   AF-A0A0Q8EV11-F1
#
_cell.length_a   1.000
_cell.length_b   1.000
_cell.length_c   1.000
_cell.angle_alpha   90.00
_cell.angle_beta   90.00
_cell.angle_gamma   90.00
#
_symmetry.space_group_name_H-M   'P 1'
#
loop_
_entity.id
_entity.type
_entity.pdbx_description
1 polymer ?
#
loop_
_entity_poly.entity_id
_entity_poly.type
_entity_poly.pdbx_seq_one_letter_code
_entity_poly.pdbx_strand_id
1 'polypeptide(L)'
;MASSAVLPDEPAQRRFVELANRHLKPAGAQLSQHGEADGYPQFQLSEHGRGTARRPRNLIFATLGKPDIRFTSALDNDIEVAERADEVLVYDRPVGKEGLLWKHLLSWWQETRNIPDQDQAARALYSRMEASLPPNSPGQKNLFWHYHHANRDRLNDVPALLPEIWLHWDPKTLRQRGAHAMQNLRMDFLMLLPGTRRVVLEVDGMQHYTRNGGTEPDSAQYAATIAGDRDLKFRGYEVFRFGHDELRVRERAQPVLAGFFATLLDRPPAGPS
;
A
#
# COMPACT_ATOMS: atom_id res chain seq x y z
N MET A 1 32.31 7.19 -8.75
CA MET A 1 33.40 6.38 -8.15
C MET A 1 33.47 4.95 -8.69
N ALA A 2 32.36 4.31 -9.09
CA ALA A 2 32.38 2.99 -9.76
C ALA A 2 32.28 3.07 -11.31
N SER A 3 32.42 4.26 -11.90
CA SER A 3 32.30 4.47 -13.35
C SER A 3 33.64 4.16 -14.04
N SER A 4 33.60 3.72 -15.30
CA SER A 4 34.77 3.54 -16.16
C SER A 4 35.64 4.79 -16.29
N ALA A 5 35.07 5.99 -16.10
CA ALA A 5 35.83 7.25 -16.09
C ALA A 5 36.74 7.41 -14.85
N VAL A 6 36.48 6.67 -13.76
CA VAL A 6 37.21 6.78 -12.49
C VAL A 6 37.94 5.49 -12.14
N LEU A 7 37.42 4.34 -12.58
CA LEU A 7 37.96 3.02 -12.29
C LEU A 7 37.85 2.14 -13.56
N PRO A 8 38.79 2.25 -14.50
CA PRO A 8 38.74 1.57 -15.81
C PRO A 8 39.22 0.10 -15.72
N ASP A 9 38.77 -0.63 -14.71
CA ASP A 9 38.98 -2.08 -14.55
C ASP A 9 37.67 -2.70 -14.07
N GLU A 10 37.03 -3.51 -14.91
CA GLU A 10 35.72 -4.11 -14.64
C GLU A 10 35.75 -4.97 -13.34
N PRO A 11 36.71 -5.89 -13.15
CA PRO A 11 36.88 -6.60 -11.88
C PRO A 11 36.97 -5.67 -10.66
N ALA A 12 37.71 -4.57 -10.74
CA ALA A 12 37.79 -3.62 -9.64
C ALA A 12 36.49 -2.84 -9.43
N GLN A 13 35.71 -2.53 -10.48
CA GLN A 13 34.40 -1.88 -10.35
C GLN A 13 33.44 -2.77 -9.56
N ARG A 14 33.40 -4.07 -9.90
CA ARG A 14 32.57 -5.05 -9.18
C ARG A 14 33.00 -5.18 -7.72
N ARG A 15 34.30 -5.27 -7.43
CA ARG A 15 34.83 -5.31 -6.05
C ARG A 15 34.48 -4.04 -5.26
N PHE A 16 34.58 -2.87 -5.88
CA PHE A 16 34.20 -1.60 -5.25
C PHE A 16 32.71 -1.57 -4.91
N VAL A 17 31.85 -1.97 -5.85
CA VAL A 17 30.40 -2.02 -5.64
C VAL A 17 30.03 -3.02 -4.56
N GLU A 18 30.67 -4.18 -4.50
CA GLU A 18 30.49 -5.15 -3.41
C GLU A 18 30.85 -4.56 -2.05
N LEU A 19 32.00 -3.88 -1.95
CA LEU A 19 32.44 -3.23 -0.72
C LEU A 19 31.50 -2.11 -0.30
N ALA A 20 31.14 -1.22 -1.23
CA ALA A 20 30.20 -0.12 -0.99
C ALA A 20 28.83 -0.67 -0.52
N ASN A 21 28.34 -1.73 -1.15
CA ASN A 21 27.07 -2.35 -0.78
C ASN A 21 27.09 -2.98 0.63
N ARG A 22 28.25 -3.35 1.22
CA ARG A 22 28.31 -3.77 2.63
C ARG A 22 27.92 -2.65 3.58
N HIS A 23 28.21 -1.40 3.22
CA HIS A 23 27.91 -0.21 4.04
C HIS A 23 26.58 0.45 3.66
N LEU A 24 26.19 0.39 2.38
CA LEU A 24 24.93 0.95 1.90
C LEU A 24 23.71 0.12 2.34
N LYS A 25 23.83 -1.20 2.40
CA LYS A 25 22.71 -2.10 2.77
C LYS A 25 22.11 -1.76 4.16
N PRO A 26 22.90 -1.60 5.25
CA PRO A 26 22.36 -1.15 6.54
C PRO A 26 21.69 0.23 6.51
N ALA A 27 22.10 1.10 5.59
CA ALA A 27 21.54 2.44 5.42
C ALA A 27 20.28 2.47 4.53
N GLY A 28 19.85 1.32 3.98
CA GLY A 28 18.72 1.28 3.07
C GLY A 28 19.09 1.80 1.68
N ALA A 29 20.28 1.50 1.19
CA ALA A 29 20.68 1.84 -0.17
C ALA A 29 21.44 0.67 -0.82
N GLN A 30 21.43 0.61 -2.14
CA GLN A 30 22.20 -0.35 -2.91
C GLN A 30 22.61 0.21 -4.26
N LEU A 31 23.86 -0.03 -4.65
CA LEU A 31 24.34 0.09 -6.01
C LEU A 31 24.00 -1.19 -6.78
N SER A 32 23.18 -1.09 -7.82
CA SER A 32 22.83 -2.19 -8.73
C SER A 32 23.23 -1.87 -10.16
N GLN A 33 23.69 -2.89 -10.91
CA GLN A 33 23.96 -2.73 -12.34
C GLN A 33 22.64 -2.45 -13.08
N HIS A 34 22.59 -1.34 -13.81
CA HIS A 34 21.44 -0.91 -14.61
C HIS A 34 21.69 -1.10 -16.11
N GLY A 35 22.95 -1.15 -16.53
CA GLY A 35 23.31 -1.31 -17.93
C GLY A 35 24.79 -1.62 -18.11
N GLU A 36 25.25 -1.52 -19.34
CA GLU A 36 26.63 -1.71 -19.77
C GLU A 36 26.95 -0.68 -20.87
N ALA A 37 28.12 -0.07 -20.82
CA ALA A 37 28.60 0.84 -21.84
C ALA A 37 30.09 0.58 -22.09
N ASP A 38 30.45 0.41 -23.36
CA ASP A 38 31.83 0.15 -23.81
C ASP A 38 32.52 -1.03 -23.10
N GLY A 39 31.76 -2.07 -22.77
CA GLY A 39 32.24 -3.26 -22.04
C GLY A 39 32.37 -3.08 -20.52
N TYR A 40 31.91 -1.95 -19.97
CA TYR A 40 31.93 -1.69 -18.53
C TYR A 40 30.51 -1.61 -17.93
N PRO A 41 30.27 -2.26 -16.77
CA PRO A 41 28.99 -2.20 -16.08
C PRO A 41 28.70 -0.79 -15.55
N GLN A 42 27.47 -0.33 -15.77
CA GLN A 42 26.97 0.93 -15.23
C GLN A 42 26.13 0.66 -13.98
N PHE A 43 26.45 1.33 -12.87
CA PHE A 43 25.78 1.15 -11.58
C PHE A 43 24.95 2.38 -11.21
N GLN A 44 23.73 2.15 -10.72
CA GLN A 44 22.84 3.17 -10.20
C GLN A 44 22.62 2.96 -8.70
N LEU A 45 22.63 4.04 -7.92
CA LEU A 45 22.24 4.01 -6.51
C LEU A 45 20.71 3.98 -6.42
N SER A 46 20.20 2.99 -5.72
CA SER A 46 18.78 2.87 -5.38
C SER A 46 18.64 2.96 -3.86
N GLU A 47 17.79 3.87 -3.38
CA GLU A 47 17.39 3.90 -1.99
C GLU A 47 16.32 2.83 -1.77
N HIS A 48 16.67 1.79 -1.02
CA HIS A 48 15.70 0.91 -0.41
C HIS A 48 15.32 1.55 0.92
N GLY A 49 14.25 2.36 0.96
CA GLY A 49 13.66 2.75 2.25
C GLY A 49 13.63 1.53 3.17
N ARG A 50 13.97 1.67 4.46
CA ARG A 50 14.19 0.59 5.46
C ARG A 50 12.99 -0.37 5.57
N GLY A 51 12.82 -1.15 4.55
CA GLY A 51 11.69 -1.99 4.24
C GLY A 51 12.30 -3.30 3.78
N THR A 52 11.86 -4.37 4.40
CA THR A 52 12.35 -5.72 4.15
C THR A 52 12.40 -5.99 2.64
N ALA A 53 13.51 -6.55 2.16
CA ALA A 53 13.73 -6.98 0.77
C ALA A 53 12.75 -8.06 0.28
N ARG A 54 11.70 -8.37 1.05
CA ARG A 54 10.63 -9.29 0.68
C ARG A 54 9.53 -8.46 0.00
N ARG A 55 9.44 -8.58 -1.33
CA ARG A 55 8.23 -8.17 -2.07
C ARG A 55 7.00 -8.77 -1.36
N PRO A 56 5.92 -8.01 -1.11
CA PRO A 56 4.71 -8.58 -0.53
C PRO A 56 4.29 -9.75 -1.41
N ARG A 57 4.26 -10.99 -0.86
CA ARG A 57 3.92 -12.16 -1.67
C ARG A 57 2.43 -12.20 -1.98
N ASN A 58 1.59 -11.75 -1.05
CA ASN A 58 0.13 -11.67 -1.22
C ASN A 58 -0.39 -10.36 -0.56
N LEU A 59 -1.26 -9.61 -1.25
CA LEU A 59 -2.02 -8.48 -0.69
C LEU A 59 -3.44 -8.96 -0.39
N ILE A 60 -3.87 -8.81 0.86
CA ILE A 60 -5.18 -9.22 1.32
C ILE A 60 -6.03 -7.97 1.51
N PHE A 61 -7.00 -7.73 0.64
CA PHE A 61 -7.75 -6.47 0.61
C PHE A 61 -9.25 -6.68 0.33
N ALA A 62 -10.00 -5.59 0.37
CA ALA A 62 -11.44 -5.55 0.18
C ALA A 62 -12.20 -6.56 1.07
N THR A 63 -11.82 -6.64 2.34
CA THR A 63 -12.39 -7.63 3.27
C THR A 63 -13.79 -7.20 3.75
N LEU A 64 -14.81 -8.06 3.61
CA LEU A 64 -16.18 -7.79 4.10
C LEU A 64 -16.32 -7.93 5.64
N GLY A 65 -15.26 -8.38 6.32
CA GLY A 65 -15.19 -8.59 7.75
C GLY A 65 -13.76 -8.94 8.17
N LYS A 66 -13.55 -9.28 9.44
CA LYS A 66 -12.24 -9.77 9.89
C LYS A 66 -11.95 -11.13 9.24
N PRO A 67 -10.92 -11.26 8.39
CA PRO A 67 -10.60 -12.52 7.75
C PRO A 67 -10.02 -13.51 8.78
N ASP A 68 -10.39 -14.80 8.67
CA ASP A 68 -9.69 -15.89 9.38
C ASP A 68 -8.46 -16.31 8.55
N ILE A 69 -7.36 -15.60 8.78
CA ILE A 69 -6.10 -15.85 8.07
C ILE A 69 -5.35 -16.96 8.80
N ARG A 70 -5.27 -18.16 8.20
CA ARG A 70 -4.51 -19.29 8.74
C ARG A 70 -3.22 -19.47 7.94
N PHE A 71 -2.09 -19.54 8.65
CA PHE A 71 -0.78 -19.72 8.03
C PHE A 71 -0.39 -21.20 8.10
N THR A 72 -0.15 -21.83 6.95
CA THR A 72 0.21 -23.25 6.86
C THR A 72 1.72 -23.51 6.91
N SER A 73 2.57 -22.55 6.50
CA SER A 73 4.04 -22.68 6.57
C SER A 73 4.73 -21.37 6.95
N ALA A 74 5.60 -21.43 7.97
CA ALA A 74 6.43 -20.30 8.41
C ALA A 74 7.65 -20.04 7.49
N LEU A 75 7.92 -20.94 6.54
CA LEU A 75 9.08 -20.86 5.64
C LEU A 75 8.68 -20.29 4.28
N ASP A 76 7.50 -20.67 3.77
CA ASP A 76 7.11 -20.41 2.39
C ASP A 76 6.16 -19.22 2.21
N ASN A 77 5.62 -18.65 3.31
CA ASN A 77 4.59 -17.60 3.28
C ASN A 77 3.33 -18.01 2.51
N ASP A 78 3.01 -19.30 2.46
CA ASP A 78 1.74 -19.78 1.96
C ASP A 78 0.65 -19.36 2.95
N ILE A 79 -0.29 -18.56 2.45
CA ILE A 79 -1.45 -18.09 3.21
C ILE A 79 -2.63 -18.91 2.71
N GLU A 80 -3.23 -19.70 3.61
CA GLU A 80 -4.56 -20.22 3.39
C GLU A 80 -5.56 -19.26 4.06
N VAL A 81 -6.32 -18.53 3.25
CA VAL A 81 -7.51 -17.87 3.78
C VAL A 81 -8.52 -18.98 4.05
N ALA A 82 -8.63 -19.38 5.32
CA ALA A 82 -9.54 -20.44 5.71
C ALA A 82 -10.97 -19.95 5.53
N GLU A 83 -11.73 -20.68 4.70
CA GLU A 83 -13.18 -20.60 4.58
C GLU A 83 -13.73 -19.17 4.44
N ARG A 84 -13.51 -18.50 3.29
CA ARG A 84 -14.35 -17.42 2.70
C ARG A 84 -13.69 -16.73 1.50
N ALA A 85 -13.46 -17.49 0.42
CA ALA A 85 -12.88 -16.96 -0.83
C ALA A 85 -13.72 -15.84 -1.51
N ASP A 86 -14.97 -15.68 -1.10
CA ASP A 86 -15.90 -14.65 -1.52
C ASP A 86 -15.77 -13.33 -0.72
N GLU A 87 -15.31 -13.39 0.53
CA GLU A 87 -15.28 -12.22 1.43
C GLU A 87 -13.97 -11.44 1.42
N VAL A 88 -12.93 -11.98 0.78
CA VAL A 88 -11.58 -11.40 0.75
C VAL A 88 -11.00 -11.46 -0.65
N LEU A 89 -10.25 -10.42 -1.05
CA LEU A 89 -9.45 -10.45 -2.26
C LEU A 89 -7.99 -10.70 -1.91
N VAL A 90 -7.36 -11.67 -2.58
CA VAL A 90 -5.95 -12.03 -2.39
C VAL A 90 -5.21 -11.81 -3.71
N TYR A 91 -4.50 -10.68 -3.82
CA TYR A 91 -3.66 -10.39 -4.98
C TYR A 91 -2.30 -11.04 -4.78
N ASP A 92 -1.94 -11.95 -5.67
CA ASP A 92 -0.80 -12.87 -5.59
C ASP A 92 0.28 -12.58 -6.66
N ARG A 93 0.13 -11.49 -7.43
CA ARG A 93 1.07 -11.12 -8.48
C ARG A 93 2.19 -10.21 -7.96
N PRO A 94 3.37 -10.23 -8.60
CA PRO A 94 4.44 -9.28 -8.29
C PRO A 94 4.03 -7.83 -8.56
N VAL A 95 4.44 -6.91 -7.68
CA VAL A 95 4.29 -5.46 -7.88
C VAL A 95 5.56 -4.90 -8.53
N GLY A 96 5.38 -4.15 -9.62
CA GLY A 96 6.46 -3.55 -10.42
C GLY A 96 7.08 -2.28 -9.80
N LYS A 97 8.03 -1.66 -10.52
CA LYS A 97 8.73 -0.43 -10.07
C LYS A 97 7.84 0.81 -10.13
N GLU A 98 6.84 0.76 -11.00
CA GLU A 98 5.74 1.71 -11.19
C GLU A 98 4.66 1.61 -10.09
N GLY A 99 4.80 0.66 -9.16
CA GLY A 99 3.81 0.38 -8.13
C GLY A 99 2.70 -0.55 -8.63
N LEU A 100 1.57 -0.55 -7.93
CA LEU A 100 0.38 -1.31 -8.31
C LEU A 100 -0.63 -0.38 -8.96
N LEU A 101 -0.74 -0.42 -10.29
CA LEU A 101 -1.71 0.36 -11.06
C LEU A 101 -3.06 -0.35 -11.12
N TRP A 102 -4.14 0.41 -11.36
CA TRP A 102 -5.47 -0.15 -11.56
C TRP A 102 -5.51 -1.21 -12.66
N LYS A 103 -4.83 -0.99 -13.80
CA LYS A 103 -4.80 -1.95 -14.90
C LYS A 103 -4.22 -3.31 -14.50
N HIS A 104 -3.25 -3.33 -13.57
CA HIS A 104 -2.68 -4.57 -13.05
C HIS A 104 -3.70 -5.31 -12.20
N LEU A 105 -4.48 -4.58 -11.40
CA LEU A 105 -5.56 -5.15 -10.61
C LEU A 105 -6.71 -5.65 -11.48
N LEU A 106 -7.06 -4.90 -12.54
CA LEU A 106 -8.12 -5.28 -13.47
C LEU A 106 -7.75 -6.54 -14.27
N SER A 107 -6.54 -6.62 -14.83
CA SER A 107 -6.07 -7.83 -15.52
C SER A 107 -6.05 -9.03 -14.59
N TRP A 108 -5.57 -8.87 -13.35
CA TRP A 108 -5.67 -9.92 -12.33
C TRP A 108 -7.10 -10.36 -12.09
N TRP A 109 -8.02 -9.42 -11.89
CA TRP A 109 -9.43 -9.71 -11.65
C TRP A 109 -10.10 -10.44 -12.82
N GLN A 110 -9.83 -10.01 -14.06
CA GLN A 110 -10.35 -10.65 -15.27
C GLN A 110 -9.91 -12.10 -15.39
N GLU A 111 -8.62 -12.36 -15.16
CA GLU A 111 -8.05 -13.70 -15.26
C GLU A 111 -8.56 -14.60 -14.13
N THR A 112 -8.58 -14.12 -12.88
CA THR A 112 -9.05 -14.90 -11.73
C THR A 112 -10.55 -15.22 -11.77
N ARG A 113 -11.36 -14.35 -12.40
CA ARG A 113 -12.82 -14.53 -12.50
C ARG A 113 -13.29 -14.97 -13.88
N ASN A 114 -12.38 -15.17 -14.82
CA ASN A 114 -12.66 -15.50 -16.22
C ASN A 114 -13.69 -14.54 -16.86
N ILE A 115 -13.49 -13.23 -16.69
CA ILE A 115 -14.35 -12.16 -17.23
C ILE A 115 -13.64 -11.53 -18.44
N PRO A 116 -13.99 -11.90 -19.69
CA PRO A 116 -13.31 -11.39 -20.88
C PRO A 116 -13.65 -9.93 -21.18
N ASP A 117 -14.86 -9.49 -20.85
CA ASP A 117 -15.29 -8.10 -21.07
C ASP A 117 -14.67 -7.16 -20.03
N GLN A 118 -13.83 -6.24 -20.49
CA GLN A 118 -13.07 -5.34 -19.63
C GLN A 118 -13.99 -4.39 -18.84
N ASP A 119 -15.06 -3.88 -19.46
CA ASP A 119 -15.96 -2.93 -18.83
C ASP A 119 -16.80 -3.58 -17.73
N GLN A 120 -17.30 -4.80 -17.97
CA GLN A 120 -17.96 -5.64 -16.98
C GLN A 120 -17.01 -5.95 -15.82
N ALA A 121 -15.77 -6.33 -16.13
CA ALA A 121 -14.77 -6.62 -15.10
C ALA A 121 -14.44 -5.40 -14.25
N ALA A 122 -14.29 -4.22 -14.87
CA ALA A 122 -14.01 -2.97 -14.17
C ALA A 122 -15.15 -2.57 -13.23
N ARG A 123 -16.41 -2.65 -13.70
CA ARG A 123 -17.58 -2.41 -12.86
C ARG A 123 -17.67 -3.40 -11.70
N ALA A 124 -17.48 -4.69 -11.97
CA ALA A 124 -17.53 -5.74 -10.95
C ALA A 124 -16.44 -5.57 -9.89
N LEU A 125 -15.21 -5.24 -10.29
CA LEU A 125 -14.10 -4.99 -9.38
C LEU A 125 -14.36 -3.74 -8.52
N TYR A 126 -14.81 -2.64 -9.12
CA TYR A 126 -15.19 -1.43 -8.39
C TYR A 126 -16.27 -1.73 -7.35
N SER A 127 -17.37 -2.37 -7.74
CA SER A 127 -18.46 -2.74 -6.84
C SER A 127 -17.99 -3.67 -5.72
N ARG A 128 -17.11 -4.62 -6.02
CA ARG A 128 -16.57 -5.54 -5.01
C ARG A 128 -15.71 -4.82 -3.96
N MET A 129 -14.93 -3.84 -4.38
CA MET A 129 -14.12 -3.01 -3.48
C MET A 129 -14.97 -2.03 -2.68
N GLU A 130 -15.93 -1.37 -3.33
CA GLU A 130 -16.88 -0.47 -2.66
C GLU A 130 -17.69 -1.19 -1.57
N ALA A 131 -18.13 -2.43 -1.85
CA ALA A 131 -18.87 -3.26 -0.90
C ALA A 131 -18.06 -3.64 0.36
N SER A 132 -16.73 -3.54 0.33
CA SER A 132 -15.90 -3.79 1.51
C SER A 132 -15.89 -2.63 2.50
N LEU A 133 -16.25 -1.42 2.05
CA LEU A 133 -16.19 -0.25 2.90
C LEU A 133 -17.24 -0.33 4.03
N PRO A 134 -16.89 0.05 5.28
CA PRO A 134 -17.78 0.02 6.42
C PRO A 134 -19.04 0.83 6.13
N PRO A 135 -20.24 0.28 6.38
CA PRO A 135 -21.48 0.98 6.10
C PRO A 135 -21.59 2.31 6.84
N ASN A 136 -21.01 2.36 8.05
CA ASN A 136 -21.03 3.51 8.96
C ASN A 136 -19.84 4.47 8.79
N SER A 137 -19.05 4.35 7.71
CA SER A 137 -17.94 5.27 7.42
C SER A 137 -18.20 6.07 6.14
N PRO A 138 -19.00 7.16 6.20
CA PRO A 138 -19.24 8.01 5.04
C PRO A 138 -17.96 8.65 4.50
N GLY A 139 -16.97 8.92 5.37
CA GLY A 139 -15.69 9.48 4.96
C GLY A 139 -14.87 8.54 4.07
N GLN A 140 -14.80 7.25 4.40
CA GLN A 140 -14.12 6.26 3.53
C GLN A 140 -14.84 6.10 2.20
N LYS A 141 -16.18 6.06 2.20
CA LYS A 141 -16.99 6.02 0.97
C LYS A 141 -16.73 7.24 0.09
N ASN A 142 -16.69 8.43 0.67
CA ASN A 142 -16.40 9.67 -0.06
C ASN A 142 -14.97 9.70 -0.61
N LEU A 143 -13.97 9.23 0.15
CA LEU A 143 -12.58 9.09 -0.29
C LEU A 143 -12.47 8.16 -1.49
N PHE A 144 -13.01 6.94 -1.37
CA PHE A 144 -12.99 5.93 -2.42
C PHE A 144 -13.70 6.42 -3.68
N TRP A 145 -14.93 6.92 -3.52
CA TRP A 145 -15.72 7.46 -4.63
C TRP A 145 -14.99 8.60 -5.35
N HIS A 146 -14.45 9.57 -4.60
CA HIS A 146 -13.76 10.72 -5.19
C HIS A 146 -12.53 10.29 -5.98
N TYR A 147 -11.71 9.40 -5.42
CA TYR A 147 -10.51 8.91 -6.09
C TYR A 147 -10.83 8.27 -7.45
N HIS A 148 -11.83 7.38 -7.49
CA HIS A 148 -12.24 6.72 -8.73
C HIS A 148 -12.90 7.68 -9.72
N HIS A 149 -13.80 8.55 -9.24
CA HIS A 149 -14.50 9.50 -10.08
C HIS A 149 -13.55 10.52 -10.73
N ALA A 150 -12.62 11.08 -9.97
CA ALA A 150 -11.64 12.05 -10.46
C ALA A 150 -10.65 11.44 -11.48
N ASN A 151 -10.50 10.11 -11.49
CA ASN A 151 -9.59 9.39 -12.37
C ASN A 151 -10.30 8.58 -13.46
N ARG A 152 -11.63 8.68 -13.62
CA ARG A 152 -12.43 7.82 -14.49
C ARG A 152 -11.86 7.65 -15.91
N ASP A 153 -11.36 8.74 -16.50
CA ASP A 153 -10.90 8.79 -17.90
C ASP A 153 -9.47 8.24 -18.08
N ARG A 154 -8.76 7.97 -16.97
CA ARG A 154 -7.35 7.54 -16.94
C ARG A 154 -7.09 6.49 -15.86
N LEU A 155 -8.13 5.78 -15.45
CA LEU A 155 -8.10 4.96 -14.24
C LEU A 155 -7.02 3.87 -14.35
N ASN A 156 -6.86 3.31 -15.54
CA ASN A 156 -5.85 2.29 -15.86
C ASN A 156 -4.40 2.71 -15.55
N ASP A 157 -4.08 4.01 -15.61
CA ASP A 157 -2.72 4.51 -15.48
C ASP A 157 -2.46 5.19 -14.13
N VAL A 158 -3.41 5.11 -13.19
CA VAL A 158 -3.19 5.55 -11.81
C VAL A 158 -2.99 4.38 -10.87
N PRO A 159 -2.30 4.61 -9.73
CA PRO A 159 -2.19 3.62 -8.66
C PRO A 159 -3.56 3.10 -8.22
N ALA A 160 -3.65 1.81 -7.93
CA ALA A 160 -4.84 1.22 -7.34
C ALA A 160 -4.98 1.70 -5.89
N LEU A 161 -6.18 2.14 -5.51
CA LEU A 161 -6.56 2.42 -4.13
C LEU A 161 -7.19 1.15 -3.55
N LEU A 162 -6.42 0.40 -2.76
CA LEU A 162 -6.87 -0.86 -2.19
C LEU A 162 -7.61 -0.59 -0.87
N PRO A 163 -8.93 -0.79 -0.78
CA PRO A 163 -9.64 -0.64 0.48
C PRO A 163 -9.41 -1.85 1.38
N GLU A 164 -9.52 -1.64 2.68
CA GLU A 164 -9.64 -2.71 3.68
C GLU A 164 -8.54 -3.75 3.61
N ILE A 165 -7.31 -3.25 3.64
CA ILE A 165 -6.09 -4.02 3.46
C ILE A 165 -5.61 -4.58 4.79
N TRP A 166 -5.19 -5.84 4.78
CA TRP A 166 -4.55 -6.53 5.88
C TRP A 166 -3.07 -6.73 5.58
N LEU A 167 -2.21 -6.23 6.48
CA LEU A 167 -0.77 -6.43 6.38
C LEU A 167 -0.37 -7.85 6.79
N HIS A 168 0.53 -8.44 6.01
CA HIS A 168 1.18 -9.70 6.37
C HIS A 168 1.97 -9.55 7.67
N TRP A 169 1.85 -10.54 8.56
CA TRP A 169 2.55 -10.59 9.83
C TRP A 169 3.14 -11.99 10.08
N ASP A 170 4.28 -12.05 10.77
CA ASP A 170 4.93 -13.30 11.15
C ASP A 170 4.16 -13.95 12.34
N PRO A 171 3.72 -15.22 12.24
CA PRO A 171 3.08 -15.98 13.31
C PRO A 171 3.83 -15.94 14.65
N LYS A 172 5.16 -15.88 14.66
CA LYS A 172 5.97 -15.75 15.90
C LYS A 172 5.65 -14.46 16.65
N THR A 173 5.46 -13.39 15.91
CA THR A 173 5.18 -12.07 16.49
C THR A 173 3.74 -11.98 17.01
N LEU A 174 2.80 -12.73 16.40
CA LEU A 174 1.42 -12.86 16.89
C LEU A 174 1.35 -13.63 18.22
N ARG A 175 2.13 -14.71 18.35
CA ARG A 175 2.26 -15.48 19.59
C ARG A 175 2.91 -14.68 20.73
N GLN A 176 3.86 -13.80 20.41
CA GLN A 176 4.56 -12.98 21.41
C GLN A 176 3.78 -11.76 21.89
N ARG A 177 2.98 -11.12 21.02
CA ARG A 177 2.30 -9.85 21.31
C ARG A 177 0.80 -9.96 21.58
N GLY A 178 0.21 -11.15 21.47
CA GLY A 178 -1.19 -11.43 21.79
C GLY A 178 -2.21 -10.72 20.90
N ALA A 179 -3.50 -10.79 21.26
CA ALA A 179 -4.61 -10.24 20.46
C ALA A 179 -4.54 -8.72 20.22
N HIS A 180 -3.87 -7.96 21.09
CA HIS A 180 -3.62 -6.53 20.90
C HIS A 180 -2.74 -6.22 19.69
N ALA A 181 -1.89 -7.16 19.27
CA ALA A 181 -1.08 -7.01 18.05
C ALA A 181 -1.93 -7.00 16.77
N MET A 182 -3.19 -7.44 16.83
CA MET A 182 -4.09 -7.47 15.67
C MET A 182 -4.77 -6.14 15.38
N GLN A 183 -4.79 -5.20 16.34
CA GLN A 183 -5.58 -3.96 16.25
C GLN A 183 -5.08 -3.00 15.15
N ASN A 184 -3.83 -3.14 14.71
CA ASN A 184 -3.19 -2.30 13.68
C ASN A 184 -2.82 -3.09 12.41
N LEU A 185 -3.43 -4.26 12.17
CA LEU A 185 -3.15 -5.06 10.97
C LEU A 185 -4.02 -4.68 9.77
N ARG A 186 -5.19 -4.11 10.05
CA ARG A 186 -6.14 -3.62 9.05
C ARG A 186 -5.96 -2.11 8.92
N MET A 187 -5.85 -1.64 7.68
CA MET A 187 -5.78 -0.21 7.35
C MET A 187 -6.92 0.11 6.38
N ASP A 188 -7.45 1.33 6.44
CA ASP A 188 -8.61 1.70 5.61
C ASP A 188 -8.26 1.65 4.11
N PHE A 189 -7.11 2.21 3.71
CA PHE A 189 -6.63 2.13 2.33
C PHE A 189 -5.11 2.00 2.21
N LEU A 190 -4.65 1.29 1.18
CA LEU A 190 -3.25 1.24 0.75
C LEU A 190 -3.11 1.59 -0.74
N MET A 191 -2.06 2.37 -1.05
CA MET A 191 -1.57 2.60 -2.40
C MET A 191 -0.10 2.18 -2.47
N LEU A 192 0.25 1.42 -3.50
CA LEU A 192 1.64 1.09 -3.81
C LEU A 192 2.08 1.96 -4.99
N LEU A 193 2.84 2.99 -4.71
CA LEU A 193 3.29 4.01 -5.65
C LEU A 193 4.66 3.66 -6.26
N PRO A 194 5.08 4.34 -7.34
CA PRO A 194 6.43 4.23 -7.88
C PRO A 194 7.51 4.48 -6.83
N GLY A 195 8.68 3.87 -7.04
CA GLY A 195 9.84 4.08 -6.15
C GLY A 195 9.68 3.40 -4.77
N THR A 196 8.92 2.30 -4.71
CA THR A 196 8.67 1.52 -3.47
C THR A 196 7.88 2.25 -2.38
N ARG A 197 7.31 3.42 -2.71
CA ARG A 197 6.49 4.22 -1.80
C ARG A 197 5.19 3.48 -1.45
N ARG A 198 4.91 3.34 -0.16
CA ARG A 198 3.72 2.66 0.37
C ARG A 198 2.90 3.66 1.15
N VAL A 199 1.76 4.05 0.61
CA VAL A 199 0.92 5.09 1.21
C VAL A 199 -0.29 4.46 1.87
N VAL A 200 -0.48 4.75 3.15
CA VAL A 200 -1.64 4.36 3.93
C VAL A 200 -2.51 5.58 4.15
N LEU A 201 -3.79 5.45 3.84
CA LEU A 201 -4.79 6.49 4.11
C LEU A 201 -5.74 5.94 5.16
N GLU A 202 -5.88 6.65 6.28
CA GLU A 202 -6.83 6.33 7.35
C GLU A 202 -7.91 7.42 7.42
N VAL A 203 -9.15 7.03 7.68
CA VAL A 203 -10.25 7.96 7.95
C VAL A 203 -10.71 7.77 9.39
N ASP A 204 -10.30 8.70 10.24
CA ASP A 204 -10.64 8.67 11.65
C ASP A 204 -12.13 8.96 11.86
N GLY A 205 -12.91 7.95 12.22
CA GLY A 205 -14.20 8.17 12.87
C GLY A 205 -14.12 8.51 14.37
N MET A 206 -15.25 8.93 14.92
CA MET A 206 -15.38 9.31 16.35
C MET A 206 -14.97 8.18 17.29
N GLN A 207 -15.20 6.93 16.87
CA GLN A 207 -14.85 5.71 17.60
C GLN A 207 -13.34 5.49 17.83
N HIS A 208 -12.44 6.27 17.21
CA HIS A 208 -11.00 6.13 17.43
C HIS A 208 -10.48 6.91 18.65
N TYR A 209 -11.29 7.81 19.20
CA TYR A 209 -10.91 8.65 20.34
C TYR A 209 -12.03 8.77 21.37
N THR A 210 -13.05 7.92 21.29
CA THR A 210 -14.18 7.93 22.22
C THR A 210 -14.57 6.53 22.68
N ARG A 211 -15.00 6.43 23.93
CA ARG A 211 -15.62 5.24 24.53
C ARG A 211 -17.11 5.47 24.76
N ASN A 212 -17.81 4.46 25.28
CA ASN A 212 -19.24 4.51 25.60
C ASN A 212 -20.10 4.97 24.40
N GLY A 213 -19.84 4.38 23.23
CA GLY A 213 -20.61 4.66 22.02
C GLY A 213 -20.45 6.08 21.46
N GLY A 214 -19.33 6.76 21.74
CA GLY A 214 -19.06 8.10 21.20
C GLY A 214 -19.22 9.25 22.20
N THR A 215 -19.57 8.95 23.45
CA THR A 215 -20.03 9.96 24.42
C THR A 215 -18.92 10.49 25.33
N GLU A 216 -17.82 9.76 25.46
CA GLU A 216 -16.70 10.14 26.33
C GLU A 216 -15.37 10.04 25.57
N PRO A 217 -14.46 11.03 25.70
CA PRO A 217 -13.11 10.90 25.15
C PRO A 217 -12.35 9.71 25.74
N ASP A 218 -11.65 8.97 24.89
CA ASP A 218 -10.74 7.89 25.26
C ASP A 218 -9.30 8.22 24.84
N SER A 219 -8.56 8.80 25.77
CA SER A 219 -7.17 9.20 25.57
C SER A 219 -6.22 8.00 25.38
N ALA A 220 -6.55 6.84 25.97
CA ALA A 220 -5.73 5.64 25.84
C ALA A 220 -5.88 5.05 24.44
N GLN A 221 -7.11 5.02 23.91
CA GLN A 221 -7.37 4.59 22.54
C GLN A 221 -6.67 5.51 21.53
N TYR A 222 -6.78 6.83 21.71
CA TYR A 222 -6.06 7.80 20.91
C TYR A 222 -4.55 7.54 20.93
N ALA A 223 -3.95 7.38 22.12
CA ALA A 223 -2.51 7.12 22.24
C ALA A 223 -2.07 5.82 21.54
N ALA A 224 -2.89 4.77 21.59
CA ALA A 224 -2.65 3.51 20.90
C ALA A 224 -2.70 3.68 19.37
N THR A 225 -3.65 4.46 18.86
CA THR A 225 -3.75 4.80 17.43
C THR A 225 -2.51 5.55 16.94
N ILE A 226 -2.05 6.57 17.68
CA ILE A 226 -0.83 7.31 17.29
C ILE A 226 0.42 6.42 17.42
N ALA A 227 0.45 5.46 18.34
CA ALA A 227 1.54 4.47 18.39
C ALA A 227 1.56 3.58 17.16
N GLY A 228 0.39 3.12 16.68
CA GLY A 228 0.25 2.36 15.44
C GLY A 228 0.74 3.12 14.21
N ASP A 229 0.40 4.41 14.10
CA ASP A 229 0.90 5.30 13.04
C ASP A 229 2.44 5.35 13.00
N ARG A 230 3.08 5.52 14.16
CA ARG A 230 4.55 5.53 14.25
C ARG A 230 5.16 4.19 13.84
N ASP A 231 4.56 3.09 14.29
CA ASP A 231 5.01 1.74 13.93
C ASP A 231 4.94 1.49 12.41
N LEU A 232 3.91 2.00 11.73
CA LEU A 232 3.80 1.95 10.27
C LEU A 232 4.87 2.83 9.60
N LYS A 233 5.08 4.05 10.09
CA LYS A 233 6.13 4.94 9.57
C LYS A 233 7.54 4.33 9.70
N PHE A 234 7.85 3.70 10.83
CA PHE A 234 9.13 2.99 11.01
C PHE A 234 9.30 1.80 10.06
N ARG A 235 8.23 1.26 9.50
CA ARG A 235 8.24 0.19 8.48
C ARG A 235 8.30 0.72 7.05
N GLY A 236 8.41 2.04 6.88
CA GLY A 236 8.51 2.70 5.58
C GLY A 236 7.16 2.99 4.91
N TYR A 237 6.07 3.05 5.68
CA TYR A 237 4.79 3.56 5.16
C TYR A 237 4.70 5.08 5.33
N GLU A 238 4.20 5.75 4.30
CA GLU A 238 3.71 7.12 4.39
C GLU A 238 2.25 7.06 4.88
N VAL A 239 1.99 7.51 6.11
CA VAL A 239 0.64 7.44 6.70
C VAL A 239 0.01 8.82 6.72
N PHE A 240 -1.18 8.95 6.11
CA PHE A 240 -2.02 10.14 6.13
C PHE A 240 -3.36 9.80 6.77
N ARG A 241 -3.82 10.66 7.69
CA ARG A 241 -5.07 10.45 8.43
C ARG A 241 -5.99 11.64 8.16
N PHE A 242 -7.25 11.36 7.85
CA PHE A 242 -8.28 12.36 7.62
C PHE A 242 -9.29 12.31 8.76
N GLY A 243 -9.65 13.45 9.31
CA GLY A 243 -10.66 13.55 10.35
C GLY A 243 -12.06 13.24 9.83
N HIS A 244 -12.90 12.71 10.72
CA HIS A 244 -14.30 12.38 10.44
C HIS A 244 -15.05 13.50 9.73
N ASP A 245 -14.97 14.71 10.30
CA ASP A 245 -15.73 15.87 9.82
C ASP A 245 -15.20 16.45 8.51
N GLU A 246 -13.93 16.21 8.18
CA GLU A 246 -13.34 16.63 6.91
C GLU A 246 -13.97 15.87 5.74
N LEU A 247 -14.24 14.57 5.93
CA LEU A 247 -14.68 13.67 4.85
C LEU A 247 -16.14 13.25 4.94
N ARG A 248 -16.85 13.48 6.05
CA ARG A 248 -18.23 13.01 6.25
C ARG A 248 -19.22 13.55 5.21
N VAL A 249 -19.07 14.82 4.82
CA VAL A 249 -19.95 15.50 3.86
C VAL A 249 -19.25 15.61 2.52
N ARG A 250 -19.86 15.07 1.45
CA ARG A 250 -19.21 14.89 0.15
C ARG A 250 -18.71 16.20 -0.47
N GLU A 251 -19.50 17.27 -0.34
CA GLU A 251 -19.17 18.60 -0.87
C GLU A 251 -17.95 19.21 -0.16
N ARG A 252 -17.76 18.88 1.13
CA ARG A 252 -16.58 19.32 1.91
C ARG A 252 -15.37 18.43 1.66
N ALA A 253 -15.60 17.13 1.50
CA ALA A 253 -14.56 16.14 1.22
C ALA A 253 -13.87 16.40 -0.13
N GLN A 254 -14.64 16.81 -1.15
CA GLN A 254 -14.15 16.97 -2.52
C GLN A 254 -12.92 17.88 -2.66
N PRO A 255 -12.92 19.15 -2.20
CA PRO A 255 -11.74 20.01 -2.34
C PRO A 255 -10.53 19.50 -1.54
N VAL A 256 -10.75 18.91 -0.36
CA VAL A 256 -9.68 18.34 0.47
C VAL A 256 -9.00 17.17 -0.25
N LEU A 257 -9.79 16.21 -0.73
CA LEU A 257 -9.30 15.02 -1.42
C LEU A 257 -8.66 15.37 -2.77
N ALA A 258 -9.22 16.35 -3.50
CA ALA A 258 -8.65 16.80 -4.76
C ALA A 258 -7.25 17.40 -4.57
N GLY A 259 -7.08 18.31 -3.61
CA GLY A 259 -5.78 18.90 -3.29
C GLY A 259 -4.78 17.87 -2.77
N PHE A 260 -5.24 16.96 -1.91
CA PHE A 260 -4.42 15.88 -1.38
C PHE A 260 -3.90 14.96 -2.48
N PHE A 261 -4.77 14.40 -3.33
CA PHE A 261 -4.34 13.46 -4.38
C PHE A 261 -3.53 14.14 -5.48
N ALA A 262 -3.80 15.41 -5.79
CA ALA A 262 -2.94 16.19 -6.70
C ALA A 262 -1.51 16.28 -6.16
N THR A 263 -1.37 16.60 -4.87
CA THR A 263 -0.06 16.68 -4.20
C THR A 263 0.60 15.31 -4.07
N LEU A 264 -0.13 14.29 -3.63
CA LEU A 264 0.39 12.95 -3.38
C LEU A 264 0.93 12.29 -4.66
N LEU A 265 0.20 12.46 -5.76
CA LEU A 265 0.51 11.86 -7.06
C LEU A 265 1.36 12.77 -7.96
N ASP A 266 1.81 13.92 -7.44
CA ASP A 266 2.62 14.91 -8.17
C ASP A 266 1.96 15.36 -9.48
N ARG A 267 0.64 15.61 -9.42
CA ARG A 267 -0.14 16.14 -10.54
C ARG A 267 -0.33 17.64 -10.38
N PRO A 268 0.00 18.46 -11.39
CA PRO A 268 -0.51 19.82 -11.43
C PRO A 268 -2.04 19.78 -11.47
N PRO A 269 -2.75 20.69 -10.76
CA PRO A 269 -4.20 20.71 -10.75
C PRO A 269 -4.74 20.89 -12.17
N ALA A 270 -5.71 20.04 -12.55
CA ALA A 270 -6.52 20.29 -13.74
C ALA A 270 -7.32 21.58 -13.49
N GLY A 271 -7.07 22.60 -14.32
CA GLY A 271 -7.76 23.88 -14.23
C GLY A 271 -9.28 23.74 -14.36
N PRO A 272 -10.06 24.70 -13.84
CA PRO A 272 -11.51 24.65 -13.91
C PRO A 272 -11.97 24.70 -15.38
N SER A 273 -12.86 23.78 -15.74
CA SER A 273 -13.78 23.94 -16.88
C SER A 273 -15.00 24.75 -16.44
#